data_AF-A0A327U0K9-F1
#
_entry.id   AF-A0A327U0K9-F1
#
_cell.length_a   1.000
_cell.length_b   1.000
_cell.length_c   1.000
_cell.angle_alpha   90.00
_cell.angle_beta   90.00
_cell.angle_gamma   90.00
#
_symmetry.space_group_name_H-M   'P 1'
#
loop_
_entity.id
_entity.type
_entity.pdbx_description
1 polymer ?
#
loop_
_entity_poly.entity_id
_entity_poly.type
_entity_poly.pdbx_seq_one_letter_code
_entity_poly.pdbx_strand_id
1 'polypeptide(L)' 'MFWCDVCKCAYPHGPEGPGTALEAHNTAQHGGSSPADGLRPITGGQVVIGLLVLVILALAARHLA' A
#
# COMPACT_ATOMS: atom_id res chain seq x y z
N MET A 1 4.25 16.72 -13.14
CA MET A 1 4.93 15.51 -13.64
C MET A 1 4.85 14.43 -12.55
N PHE A 2 4.78 13.15 -12.90
CA PHE A 2 4.92 12.03 -11.97
C PHE A 2 6.03 11.08 -12.43
N TRP A 3 6.62 10.32 -11.51
CA TRP A 3 7.66 9.34 -11.81
C TRP A 3 7.07 7.92 -11.72
N CYS A 4 7.34 7.07 -12.71
CA CYS A 4 7.01 5.65 -12.65
C CYS A 4 8.27 4.83 -12.33
N ASP A 5 8.25 4.10 -11.21
CA ASP A 5 9.39 3.29 -10.77
C ASP A 5 9.62 2.01 -11.55
N VAL A 6 8.61 1.51 -12.26
CA VAL A 6 8.74 0.33 -13.13
C VAL A 6 9.35 0.75 -14.47
N CYS A 7 8.84 1.82 -15.08
CA CYS A 7 9.35 2.35 -16.35
C CYS A 7 10.65 3.15 -16.21
N LYS A 8 11.01 3.60 -15.00
CA LYS A 8 12.15 4.49 -14.73
C LYS A 8 12.14 5.78 -15.57
N CYS A 9 10.95 6.36 -15.74
CA CYS A 9 10.72 7.57 -16.55
C CYS A 9 9.75 8.54 -15.87
N ALA A 10 9.89 9.84 -16.20
CA ALA A 10 8.96 10.89 -15.79
C ALA A 10 7.88 11.12 -16.86
N TYR A 11 6.63 11.24 -16.43
CA TYR A 11 5.47 11.47 -17.28
C TYR A 11 4.75 12.77 -16.89
N PRO A 12 4.17 13.51 -17.85
CA PRO A 12 3.31 14.63 -17.53
C PRO A 12 2.00 14.15 -16.88
N HIS A 13 1.39 15.01 -16.06
CA HIS A 13 0.00 14.83 -15.63
C HIS A 13 -0.79 16.08 -16.02
N GLY A 14 -2.08 15.92 -16.22
CA GLY A 14 -3.02 17.01 -16.43
C GLY A 14 -3.56 17.56 -15.10
N PRO A 15 -4.75 18.19 -15.13
CA PRO A 15 -5.37 18.82 -13.96
C PRO A 15 -5.81 17.82 -12.87
N GLU A 16 -5.88 16.53 -13.18
CA GLU A 16 -6.15 15.44 -12.23
C GLU A 16 -5.05 15.28 -11.17
N GLY A 17 -3.85 15.80 -11.44
CA GLY A 17 -2.70 15.74 -10.54
C GLY A 17 -1.89 14.45 -10.64
N PRO A 18 -0.71 14.42 -10.00
CA PRO A 18 0.28 13.36 -10.20
C PRO A 18 -0.16 11.98 -9.71
N GLY A 19 -0.97 11.91 -8.64
CA GLY A 19 -1.42 10.64 -8.06
C GLY A 19 -2.39 9.89 -8.98
N THR A 20 -3.44 10.58 -9.44
CA THR A 20 -4.44 10.00 -10.34
C THR A 20 -3.84 9.62 -11.70
N ALA A 21 -2.92 10.44 -12.22
CA ALA A 21 -2.19 10.12 -13.45
C ALA A 21 -1.29 8.87 -13.29
N LEU A 22 -0.62 8.72 -12.15
CA LEU A 22 0.18 7.54 -11.84
C LEU A 22 -0.68 6.28 -11.71
N GLU A 23 -1.83 6.37 -11.06
CA GLU A 23 -2.77 5.25 -10.91
C GLU A 23 -3.31 4.78 -12.27
N ALA A 24 -3.73 5.71 -13.12
CA ALA A 24 -4.18 5.41 -14.48
C ALA A 24 -3.06 4.78 -15.32
N HIS A 25 -1.84 5.30 -15.22
CA HIS A 25 -0.65 4.75 -15.87
C HIS A 25 -0.36 3.31 -15.43
N ASN A 26 -0.34 3.05 -14.11
CA ASN A 26 -0.07 1.71 -13.58
C ASN A 26 -1.18 0.72 -13.94
N THR A 27 -2.42 1.18 -14.01
CA THR A 27 -3.54 0.37 -14.49
C THR A 27 -3.38 -0.02 -15.96
N ALA A 28 -3.05 0.94 -16.82
CA ALA A 28 -2.90 0.72 -18.24
C ALA A 28 -1.63 -0.05 -18.64
N GLN A 29 -0.50 0.20 -17.95
CA GLN A 29 0.83 -0.28 -18.36
C GLN A 29 1.36 -1.41 -17.49
N HIS A 30 0.87 -1.57 -16.26
CA HIS A 30 1.36 -2.55 -15.27
C HIS A 30 0.23 -3.44 -14.72
N GLY A 31 -0.90 -3.52 -15.43
CA GLY A 31 -2.00 -4.43 -15.10
C GLY A 31 -2.70 -4.12 -13.77
N GLY A 32 -2.66 -2.87 -13.30
CA GLY A 32 -3.31 -2.46 -12.04
C GLY A 32 -2.46 -2.63 -10.79
N SER A 33 -1.24 -3.15 -10.92
CA SER A 33 -0.28 -3.18 -9.80
C SER A 33 0.50 -1.87 -9.75
N SER A 34 -0.12 -0.86 -9.13
CA SER A 34 0.60 0.36 -8.77
C SER A 34 1.66 -0.01 -7.72
N PRO A 35 2.97 0.23 -7.92
CA PRO A 35 3.96 0.03 -6.86
C PRO A 35 3.66 0.89 -5.61
N ALA A 36 2.76 1.87 -5.72
CA ALA A 36 2.21 2.62 -4.59
C ALA A 36 1.40 1.73 -3.59
N ASP A 37 0.86 0.60 -4.03
CA ASP A 37 0.25 -0.39 -3.12
C ASP A 37 1.29 -1.28 -2.42
N GLY A 38 2.50 -1.36 -2.97
CA GLY A 38 3.56 -2.25 -2.48
C GLY A 38 4.21 -1.82 -1.17
N LEU A 39 4.10 -0.55 -0.78
CA LEU A 39 4.76 0.02 0.40
C LEU A 39 3.87 1.06 1.08
N ARG A 40 2.65 0.66 1.51
CA ARG A 40 1.99 1.45 2.55
C ARG A 40 2.87 1.40 3.80
N PRO A 41 3.41 2.54 4.29
CA PRO A 41 4.28 2.52 5.46
C PRO A 41 3.51 1.91 6.63
N ILE A 42 4.07 0.84 7.22
CA ILE A 42 3.54 0.29 8.46
C ILE A 42 3.65 1.38 9.52
N THR A 43 2.51 1.92 9.91
CA THR A 43 2.43 2.93 10.96
C THR A 43 2.58 2.24 12.33
N GLY A 44 3.08 2.98 13.33
CA GLY A 44 3.15 2.46 14.70
C GLY A 44 1.80 1.95 15.23
N GLY A 45 0.69 2.56 14.79
CA GLY A 45 -0.67 2.10 15.12
C GLY A 45 -0.96 0.69 14.58
N GLN A 46 -0.54 0.36 13.35
CA GLN A 46 -0.72 -0.98 12.79
C GLN A 46 0.08 -2.05 13.56
N VAL A 47 1.27 -1.70 14.05
CA VAL A 47 2.07 -2.60 14.91
C VAL A 47 1.36 -2.88 16.23
N VAL A 48 0.83 -1.83 16.89
CA VAL A 48 0.09 -1.97 18.15
C VAL A 48 -1.17 -2.81 17.97
N ILE A 49 -1.94 -2.57 16.91
CA ILE A 49 -3.15 -3.35 16.59
C ILE A 49 -2.78 -4.82 16.37
N GLY A 50 -1.72 -5.10 15.60
CA GLY A 50 -1.24 -6.47 15.39
C GLY A 50 -0.84 -7.17 16.69
N LEU A 51 -0.12 -6.48 17.57
CA LEU A 51 0.26 -6.99 18.90
C LEU A 51 -0.96 -7.31 19.77
N LEU A 52 -1.97 -6.43 19.80
CA LEU A 52 -3.19 -6.66 20.56
C LEU A 52 -3.94 -7.90 20.08
N VAL A 53 -4.06 -8.08 18.76
CA VAL A 53 -4.70 -9.26 18.17
C VAL A 53 -3.97 -10.54 18.59
N LEU A 54 -2.63 -10.55 18.54
CA LEU A 54 -1.84 -11.72 18.96
C LEU A 54 -2.04 -12.05 20.45
N VAL A 55 -2.10 -11.04 21.32
CA VAL A 55 -2.36 -11.24 22.75
C VAL A 55 -3.76 -11.83 22.98
N ILE A 56 -4.78 -11.33 22.30
CA ILE A 56 -6.16 -11.84 22.40
C ILE A 56 -6.23 -13.30 21.95
N LEU A 57 -5.60 -13.63 20.81
CA LEU A 57 -5.55 -15.00 20.31
C LEU A 57 -4.83 -15.94 21.28
N ALA A 58 -3.72 -15.49 21.87
CA ALA A 58 -2.99 -16.26 22.87
C ALA A 58 -3.84 -16.52 24.13
N LEU A 59 -4.58 -15.51 24.61
CA LEU A 59 -5.50 -15.68 25.74
C LEU A 59 -6.63 -16.65 25.39
N ALA A 60 -7.26 -16.49 24.24
CA ALA A 60 -8.33 -17.39 23.78
C ALA A 60 -7.84 -18.85 23.69
N ALA A 61 -6.65 -19.08 23.13
CA ALA A 61 -6.05 -20.41 23.06
C ALA A 61 -5.82 -21.04 24.45
N ARG A 62 -5.44 -20.23 25.45
CA ARG A 62 -5.25 -20.70 26.83
C ARG A 62 -6.56 -21.02 27.55
N HIS A 63 -7.68 -20.46 27.13
CA HIS A 63 -9.00 -20.75 27.69
C HIS A 63 -9.71 -21.91 26.98
N LEU A 64 -9.24 -22.30 25.79
CA LEU A 64 -9.73 -23.42 25.00
C LEU A 64 -8.92 -24.71 25.20
N ALA A 65 -7.81 -24.64 25.93
CA ALA A 65 -6.96 -25.77 26.34
C ALA A 65 -7.24 -26.16 27.79
#